data_AF-A0A2I0NUE1-F1
#
_entry.id   AF-A0A2I0NUE1-F1
#
_cell.length_a   1.000
_cell.length_b   1.000
_cell.length_c   1.000
_cell.angle_alpha   90.00
_cell.angle_beta   90.00
_cell.angle_gamma   90.00
#
_symmetry.space_group_name_H-M   'P 1'
#
loop_
_entity.id
_entity.type
_entity.pdbx_description
1 polymer ?
#
loop_
_entity_poly.entity_id
_entity_poly.type
_entity_poly.pdbx_seq_one_letter_code
_entity_poly.pdbx_strand_id
1 'polypeptide(L)'
;MKTEEVLTVAIIDDAHKIDSPQGRAIHRIITGLKEYGIRVGEIASPEDARAAFSALAGIDCILINWNLGGDTSERHEVTAKLIDEIRERNEKIPIFLMGEPTNAPPTSLPLKTVREINEYIWVMEDTPEFIAGRITASAKRYREMLLPPFFKELVKFSKDFEYSWHTPGHAGGTAFRKSPAGRAFFNFFGEQLFRSDLSISV
;
A
#
# COMPACT_ATOMS: atom_id res chain seq x y z
N MET A 1 -2.04 -16.11 15.45
CA MET A 1 -3.08 -15.63 14.52
C MET A 1 -2.35 -14.97 13.36
N LYS A 2 -2.53 -15.45 12.13
CA LYS A 2 -1.98 -14.80 10.93
C LYS A 2 -2.76 -13.50 10.71
N THR A 3 -2.31 -12.40 11.27
CA THR A 3 -2.63 -11.10 10.67
C THR A 3 -1.73 -11.00 9.45
N GLU A 4 -2.19 -11.52 8.30
CA GLU A 4 -1.73 -10.92 7.06
C GLU A 4 -2.04 -9.43 7.20
N GLU A 5 -1.01 -8.59 7.20
CA GLU A 5 -1.22 -7.16 7.33
C GLU A 5 -2.22 -6.74 6.26
N VAL A 6 -3.27 -6.08 6.71
CA VAL A 6 -4.33 -5.62 5.83
C VAL A 6 -3.74 -4.55 4.91
N LEU A 7 -3.86 -4.76 3.58
CA LEU A 7 -3.39 -3.77 2.60
C LEU A 7 -4.13 -2.46 2.81
N THR A 8 -3.44 -1.36 2.55
CA THR A 8 -3.97 -0.01 2.74
C THR A 8 -3.80 0.79 1.46
N VAL A 9 -4.90 1.35 0.95
CA VAL A 9 -4.93 2.16 -0.26
C VAL A 9 -5.38 3.56 0.13
N ALA A 10 -4.66 4.58 -0.33
CA ALA A 10 -5.10 5.96 -0.21
C ALA A 10 -5.75 6.42 -1.52
N ILE A 11 -6.88 7.11 -1.43
CA ILE A 11 -7.56 7.71 -2.58
C ILE A 11 -7.62 9.22 -2.34
N ILE A 12 -6.93 9.97 -3.20
CA ILE A 12 -6.89 11.42 -3.19
C ILE A 12 -7.82 11.90 -4.30
N ASP A 13 -9.01 12.31 -3.89
CA ASP A 13 -10.09 12.68 -4.79
C ASP A 13 -11.09 13.60 -4.08
N ASP A 14 -11.51 14.69 -4.72
CA ASP A 14 -12.47 15.66 -4.20
C ASP A 14 -13.92 15.36 -4.64
N ALA A 15 -14.12 14.52 -5.67
CA ALA A 15 -15.41 14.23 -6.26
C ALA A 15 -16.23 13.14 -5.53
N HIS A 16 -15.60 12.24 -4.77
CA HIS A 16 -16.26 11.08 -4.14
C HIS A 16 -17.34 11.44 -3.11
N LYS A 17 -17.31 12.67 -2.58
CA LYS A 17 -18.33 13.18 -1.64
C LYS A 17 -19.51 13.85 -2.34
N ILE A 18 -19.42 14.06 -3.65
CA ILE A 18 -20.45 14.69 -4.47
C ILE A 18 -21.28 13.59 -5.13
N ASP A 19 -22.61 13.72 -5.13
CA ASP A 19 -23.49 12.79 -5.84
C ASP A 19 -23.47 13.03 -7.35
N SER A 20 -22.34 12.69 -7.97
CA SER A 20 -22.10 12.73 -9.41
C SER A 20 -21.88 11.31 -9.95
N PRO A 21 -22.00 11.08 -11.28
CA PRO A 21 -21.64 9.80 -11.88
C PRO A 21 -20.23 9.33 -11.50
N GLN A 22 -19.25 10.24 -11.50
CA GLN A 22 -17.87 9.98 -11.10
C GLN A 22 -17.76 9.63 -9.62
N GLY A 23 -18.40 10.40 -8.73
CA GLY A 23 -18.39 10.14 -7.30
C GLY A 23 -18.98 8.76 -6.96
N ARG A 24 -20.08 8.38 -7.64
CA ARG A 24 -20.66 7.04 -7.51
C ARG A 24 -19.73 5.93 -8.02
N ALA A 25 -18.98 6.16 -9.09
CA ALA A 25 -18.03 5.18 -9.61
C ALA A 25 -16.84 4.99 -8.66
N ILE A 26 -16.27 6.07 -8.12
CA ILE A 26 -15.22 6.00 -7.09
C ILE A 26 -15.74 5.29 -5.84
N HIS A 27 -16.98 5.58 -5.40
CA HIS A 27 -17.59 4.90 -4.27
C HIS A 27 -17.75 3.38 -4.48
N ARG A 28 -18.04 2.94 -5.71
CA ARG A 28 -18.06 1.51 -6.06
C ARG A 28 -16.68 0.88 -5.99
N ILE A 29 -15.64 1.57 -6.45
CA ILE A 29 -14.25 1.12 -6.32
C ILE A 29 -13.87 0.99 -4.84
N ILE A 30 -14.20 2.01 -4.02
CA ILE A 30 -13.98 1.99 -2.56
C ILE A 30 -14.68 0.79 -1.92
N THR A 31 -15.93 0.54 -2.28
CA THR A 31 -16.71 -0.59 -1.77
C THR A 31 -16.08 -1.92 -2.20
N GLY A 32 -15.73 -2.07 -3.47
CA GLY A 32 -15.04 -3.26 -3.97
C GLY A 32 -13.72 -3.53 -3.25
N LEU A 33 -12.88 -2.52 -3.06
CA LEU A 33 -11.63 -2.65 -2.28
C LEU A 33 -11.90 -3.11 -0.84
N LYS A 34 -12.92 -2.54 -0.17
CA LYS A 34 -13.33 -2.95 1.18
C LYS A 34 -13.81 -4.40 1.22
N GLU A 35 -14.54 -4.87 0.20
CA GLU A 35 -14.96 -6.28 0.07
C GLU A 35 -13.78 -7.24 -0.12
N TYR A 36 -12.70 -6.80 -0.78
CA TYR A 36 -11.43 -7.54 -0.84
C TYR A 36 -10.62 -7.46 0.46
N GLY A 37 -11.18 -6.89 1.52
CA GLY A 37 -10.54 -6.75 2.83
C GLY A 37 -9.43 -5.71 2.84
N ILE A 38 -9.45 -4.72 1.93
CA ILE A 38 -8.45 -3.65 1.86
C ILE A 38 -8.95 -2.43 2.65
N ARG A 39 -8.06 -1.84 3.46
CA ARG A 39 -8.34 -0.56 4.12
C ARG A 39 -8.22 0.57 3.12
N VAL A 40 -9.20 1.46 3.09
CA VAL A 40 -9.20 2.61 2.19
C VAL A 40 -9.17 3.89 3.02
N GLY A 41 -8.16 4.73 2.79
CA GLY A 41 -8.08 6.09 3.31
C GLY A 41 -8.55 7.08 2.25
N GLU A 42 -9.62 7.81 2.55
CA GLU A 42 -10.24 8.78 1.63
C GLU A 42 -9.74 10.20 1.98
N ILE A 43 -9.10 10.87 1.03
CA ILE A 43 -8.47 12.19 1.20
C ILE A 43 -9.11 13.14 0.18
N ALA A 44 -9.72 14.23 0.67
CA ALA A 44 -10.55 15.10 -0.15
C ALA A 44 -9.82 16.32 -0.75
N SER A 45 -8.56 16.57 -0.36
CA SER A 45 -7.79 17.71 -0.85
C SER A 45 -6.30 17.41 -0.98
N PRO A 46 -5.56 18.09 -1.88
CA PRO A 46 -4.10 18.03 -1.93
C PRO A 46 -3.43 18.46 -0.62
N GLU A 47 -4.02 19.41 0.12
CA GLU A 47 -3.51 19.88 1.40
C GLU A 47 -3.59 18.79 2.47
N ASP A 48 -4.73 18.10 2.55
CA ASP A 48 -4.91 16.94 3.43
C ASP A 48 -3.97 15.79 3.03
N ALA A 49 -3.74 15.60 1.73
CA ALA A 49 -2.79 14.60 1.24
C ALA A 49 -1.37 14.90 1.71
N ARG A 50 -0.94 16.16 1.61
CA ARG A 50 0.37 16.61 2.12
C ARG A 50 0.49 16.46 3.63
N ALA A 51 -0.56 16.80 4.38
CA ALA A 51 -0.60 16.58 5.83
C ALA A 51 -0.52 15.10 6.19
N ALA A 52 -1.13 14.23 5.38
CA ALA A 52 -1.10 12.78 5.54
C ALA A 52 0.23 12.13 5.10
N PHE A 53 1.21 12.88 4.61
CA PHE A 53 2.48 12.31 4.17
C PHE A 53 3.24 11.54 5.25
N SER A 54 3.08 11.89 6.53
CA SER A 54 3.65 11.09 7.63
C SER A 54 3.04 9.69 7.73
N ALA A 55 1.84 9.48 7.21
CA ALA A 55 1.15 8.20 7.15
C ALA A 55 1.52 7.35 5.92
N LEU A 56 2.34 7.86 4.98
CA LEU A 56 2.75 7.14 3.77
C LEU A 56 3.43 5.79 4.06
N ALA A 57 4.09 5.65 5.21
CA ALA A 57 4.76 4.40 5.61
C ALA A 57 3.80 3.20 5.75
N GLY A 58 2.51 3.45 5.96
CA GLY A 58 1.49 2.41 6.08
C GLY A 58 0.62 2.22 4.84
N ILE A 59 0.89 2.93 3.74
CA ILE A 59 0.11 2.89 2.50
C ILE A 59 0.84 2.01 1.47
N ASP A 60 0.10 1.09 0.85
CA ASP A 60 0.62 0.15 -0.14
C ASP A 60 0.36 0.58 -1.59
N CYS A 61 -0.57 1.52 -1.82
CA CYS A 61 -0.91 2.07 -3.13
C CYS A 61 -1.68 3.40 -2.99
N ILE A 62 -1.48 4.32 -3.93
CA ILE A 62 -2.16 5.63 -3.97
C ILE A 62 -2.93 5.76 -5.27
N LEU A 63 -4.19 6.15 -5.19
CA LEU A 63 -4.99 6.62 -6.32
C LEU A 63 -5.09 8.14 -6.24
N ILE A 64 -4.88 8.82 -7.36
CA ILE A 64 -4.95 10.28 -7.44
C ILE A 64 -5.84 10.67 -8.60
N ASN A 65 -6.85 11.50 -8.37
CA ASN A 65 -7.61 12.09 -9.46
C ASN A 65 -6.76 13.15 -10.18
N TRP A 66 -6.62 13.04 -11.50
CA TRP A 66 -5.89 14.03 -12.31
C TRP A 66 -6.54 15.42 -12.24
N ASN A 67 -7.88 15.44 -12.21
CA ASN A 67 -8.71 16.63 -12.25
C ASN A 67 -9.10 17.14 -10.84
N LEU A 68 -8.24 16.93 -9.83
CA LEU A 68 -8.47 17.41 -8.45
C LEU A 68 -8.77 18.91 -8.43
N GLY A 69 -9.96 19.30 -7.98
CA GLY A 69 -10.39 20.69 -7.92
C GLY A 69 -10.82 21.29 -9.26
N GLY A 70 -10.98 20.46 -10.31
CA GLY A 70 -11.48 20.84 -11.64
C GLY A 70 -10.52 20.49 -12.79
N ASP A 71 -11.04 20.46 -14.02
CA ASP A 71 -10.29 20.19 -15.26
C ASP A 71 -9.69 21.48 -15.85
N THR A 72 -8.66 22.00 -15.19
CA THR A 72 -7.91 23.18 -15.64
C THR A 72 -6.42 22.91 -15.57
N SER A 73 -5.63 23.58 -16.41
CA SER A 73 -4.16 23.40 -16.43
C SER A 73 -3.52 23.71 -15.07
N GLU A 74 -4.01 24.71 -14.33
CA GLU A 74 -3.53 25.03 -12.99
C GLU A 74 -3.75 23.87 -12.00
N ARG A 75 -4.91 23.21 -12.06
CA ARG A 75 -5.22 22.06 -11.21
C ARG A 75 -4.39 20.82 -11.58
N HIS A 76 -4.18 20.60 -12.87
CA HIS A 76 -3.28 19.54 -13.36
C HIS A 76 -1.84 19.76 -12.85
N GLU A 77 -1.35 21.01 -12.82
CA GLU A 77 -0.05 21.33 -12.24
C GLU A 77 0.03 21.04 -10.73
N VAL A 78 -1.03 21.33 -9.98
CA VAL A 78 -1.11 20.99 -8.56
C VAL A 78 -1.03 19.47 -8.35
N THR A 79 -1.76 18.69 -9.15
CA THR A 79 -1.71 17.22 -9.09
C THR A 79 -0.32 16.69 -9.48
N ALA A 80 0.28 17.23 -10.54
CA ALA A 80 1.63 16.83 -10.97
C ALA A 80 2.67 17.11 -9.87
N LYS A 81 2.59 18.27 -9.22
CA LYS A 81 3.47 18.62 -8.10
C LYS A 81 3.25 17.70 -6.89
N LEU A 82 2.00 17.32 -6.60
CA LEU A 82 1.71 16.36 -5.53
C LEU A 82 2.35 14.99 -5.79
N ILE A 83 2.34 14.53 -7.05
CA ILE A 83 3.01 13.29 -7.45
C ILE A 83 4.53 13.40 -7.24
N ASP A 84 5.15 14.51 -7.63
CA ASP A 84 6.58 14.76 -7.40
C ASP A 84 6.90 14.71 -5.89
N GLU A 85 6.10 15.37 -5.05
CA GLU A 85 6.27 15.39 -3.59
C GLU A 85 6.13 13.99 -2.95
N ILE A 86 5.26 13.12 -3.48
CA ILE A 86 5.16 11.72 -3.06
C ILE A 86 6.42 10.95 -3.45
N ARG A 87 6.93 11.16 -4.66
CA ARG A 87 8.12 10.46 -5.19
C ARG A 87 9.40 10.84 -4.46
N GLU A 88 9.53 12.08 -3.97
CA GLU A 88 10.62 12.50 -3.10
C GLU A 88 10.73 11.68 -1.80
N ARG A 89 9.60 11.15 -1.32
CA ARG A 89 9.54 10.36 -0.08
C ARG A 89 9.54 8.86 -0.34
N ASN A 90 8.91 8.44 -1.44
CA ASN A 90 8.71 7.04 -1.77
C ASN A 90 8.75 6.83 -3.29
N GLU A 91 9.94 6.49 -3.77
CA GLU A 91 10.22 6.26 -5.18
C GLU A 91 9.38 5.11 -5.77
N LYS A 92 9.02 4.11 -4.95
CA LYS A 92 8.48 2.82 -5.44
C LYS A 92 7.00 2.61 -5.18
N ILE A 93 6.34 3.45 -4.38
CA ILE A 93 4.91 3.25 -4.09
C ILE A 93 4.08 3.32 -5.38
N PRO A 94 3.20 2.35 -5.64
CA PRO A 94 2.33 2.41 -6.80
C PRO A 94 1.44 3.65 -6.77
N ILE A 95 1.49 4.45 -7.84
CA ILE A 95 0.57 5.57 -8.06
C ILE A 95 -0.31 5.24 -9.26
N PHE A 96 -1.61 5.19 -9.02
CA PHE A 96 -2.65 5.04 -10.02
C PHE A 96 -3.26 6.40 -10.28
N LEU A 97 -3.21 6.86 -11.52
CA LEU A 97 -3.85 8.09 -11.92
C LEU A 97 -5.27 7.80 -12.42
N MET A 98 -6.26 8.42 -11.78
CA MET A 98 -7.65 8.37 -12.20
C MET A 98 -7.94 9.57 -13.08
N GLY A 99 -8.56 9.34 -14.23
CA GLY A 99 -8.99 10.43 -15.11
C GLY A 99 -10.32 10.16 -15.77
N GLU A 100 -10.86 11.21 -16.37
CA GLU A 100 -12.06 11.15 -17.19
C GLU A 100 -11.68 11.04 -18.66
N PRO A 101 -12.37 10.24 -19.48
CA PRO A 101 -12.23 10.30 -20.92
C PRO A 101 -12.71 11.68 -21.38
N THR A 102 -11.78 12.63 -21.49
CA THR A 102 -12.05 13.87 -22.20
C THR A 102 -12.33 13.52 -23.66
N ASN A 103 -13.21 14.30 -24.31
CA ASN A 103 -13.43 14.27 -25.76
C ASN A 103 -12.16 14.58 -26.59
N ALA A 104 -11.04 14.84 -25.92
CA ALA A 104 -9.69 14.96 -26.47
C ALA A 104 -8.80 13.85 -25.87
N PRO A 105 -7.90 13.25 -26.66
CA PRO A 105 -6.98 12.22 -26.18
C PRO A 105 -6.16 12.72 -24.97
N PRO A 106 -5.56 11.81 -24.16
CA PRO A 106 -4.71 12.14 -23.00
C PRO A 106 -3.39 12.87 -23.33
N THR A 107 -3.35 13.58 -24.47
CA THR A 107 -2.29 14.48 -24.94
C THR A 107 -1.96 15.64 -24.00
N SER A 108 -2.75 15.88 -22.95
CA SER A 108 -2.46 16.90 -21.92
C SER A 108 -1.58 16.39 -20.78
N LEU A 109 -1.35 15.08 -20.64
CA LEU A 109 -0.47 14.58 -19.56
C LEU A 109 1.00 14.87 -19.89
N PRO A 110 1.72 15.62 -19.04
CA PRO A 110 3.16 15.81 -19.21
C PRO A 110 3.90 14.48 -19.15
N LEU A 111 4.88 14.26 -20.04
CA LEU A 111 5.71 13.05 -20.04
C LEU A 111 6.38 12.80 -18.69
N LYS A 112 6.72 13.86 -17.96
CA LYS A 112 7.24 13.77 -16.60
C LYS A 112 6.27 13.01 -15.69
N THR A 113 5.01 13.43 -15.64
CA THR A 113 3.96 12.77 -14.83
C THR A 113 3.76 11.32 -15.23
N VAL A 114 3.75 11.02 -16.54
CA VAL A 114 3.58 9.65 -17.05
C VAL A 114 4.70 8.73 -16.54
N ARG A 115 5.93 9.24 -16.39
CA ARG A 115 7.07 8.46 -15.86
C ARG A 115 6.95 8.18 -14.36
N GLU A 116 6.25 9.03 -13.62
CA GLU A 116 6.11 8.91 -12.17
C GLU A 116 4.91 8.06 -11.76
N ILE A 117 3.93 7.84 -12.64
CA ILE A 117 2.78 6.97 -12.36
C ILE A 117 3.04 5.52 -12.79
N ASN A 118 2.33 4.57 -12.19
CA ASN A 118 2.45 3.15 -12.52
C ASN A 118 1.32 2.69 -13.43
N GLU A 119 0.11 3.20 -13.20
CA GLU A 119 -1.08 2.81 -13.95
C GLU A 119 -2.04 3.99 -14.12
N TYR A 120 -2.87 3.90 -15.16
CA TYR A 120 -3.96 4.83 -15.43
C TYR A 120 -5.29 4.07 -15.36
N ILE A 121 -6.32 4.70 -14.77
CA ILE A 121 -7.68 4.16 -14.63
C ILE A 121 -8.69 5.13 -15.24
N TRP A 122 -9.51 4.60 -16.15
CA TRP A 122 -10.72 5.25 -16.62
C TRP A 122 -11.88 4.82 -15.73
N VAL A 123 -12.19 5.63 -14.72
CA VAL A 123 -13.13 5.27 -13.64
C VAL A 123 -14.53 4.92 -14.16
N MET A 124 -14.91 5.47 -15.32
CA MET A 124 -16.24 5.30 -15.91
C MET A 124 -16.33 4.20 -16.97
N GLU A 125 -15.20 3.71 -17.50
CA GLU A 125 -15.19 2.69 -18.57
C GLU A 125 -14.87 1.28 -18.04
N ASP A 126 -14.08 1.20 -16.97
CA ASP A 126 -13.68 -0.06 -16.35
C ASP A 126 -14.69 -0.51 -15.28
N THR A 127 -14.79 -1.83 -15.05
CA THR A 127 -15.60 -2.35 -13.94
C THR A 127 -14.90 -2.13 -12.59
N PRO A 128 -15.63 -1.80 -11.51
CA PRO A 128 -15.05 -1.63 -10.18
C PRO A 128 -14.23 -2.82 -9.70
N GLU A 129 -14.66 -4.04 -10.01
CA GLU A 129 -13.99 -5.28 -9.63
C GLU A 129 -12.65 -5.44 -10.34
N PHE A 130 -12.59 -5.09 -11.63
CA PHE A 130 -11.36 -5.15 -12.41
C PHE A 130 -10.34 -4.13 -11.89
N ILE A 131 -10.79 -2.90 -11.61
CA ILE A 131 -9.98 -1.85 -11.00
C ILE A 131 -9.46 -2.30 -9.63
N ALA A 132 -10.34 -2.80 -8.75
CA ALA A 132 -9.96 -3.29 -7.42
C ALA A 132 -8.93 -4.42 -7.50
N GLY A 133 -9.08 -5.35 -8.45
CA GLY A 133 -8.12 -6.43 -8.71
C GLY A 133 -6.74 -5.91 -9.11
N ARG A 134 -6.67 -4.92 -10.02
CA ARG A 134 -5.41 -4.28 -10.44
C ARG A 134 -4.70 -3.58 -9.28
N ILE A 135 -5.44 -2.78 -8.50
CA ILE A 135 -4.93 -2.09 -7.31
C ILE A 135 -4.38 -3.10 -6.30
N THR A 136 -5.15 -4.15 -6.02
CA THR A 136 -4.76 -5.21 -5.08
C THR A 136 -3.47 -5.89 -5.51
N ALA A 137 -3.36 -6.25 -6.78
CA ALA A 137 -2.17 -6.91 -7.32
C ALA A 137 -0.94 -6.00 -7.22
N SER A 138 -1.09 -4.72 -7.56
CA SER A 138 0.00 -3.75 -7.49
C SER A 138 0.46 -3.49 -6.05
N ALA A 139 -0.48 -3.31 -5.11
CA ALA A 139 -0.20 -3.15 -3.68
C ALA A 139 0.53 -4.38 -3.10
N LYS A 140 0.12 -5.61 -3.46
CA LYS A 140 0.82 -6.83 -3.05
C LYS A 140 2.25 -6.88 -3.56
N ARG A 141 2.46 -6.61 -4.85
CA ARG A 141 3.80 -6.58 -5.46
C ARG A 141 4.70 -5.55 -4.78
N TYR A 142 4.18 -4.36 -4.50
CA TYR A 142 4.92 -3.34 -3.78
C TYR A 142 5.41 -3.85 -2.43
N ARG A 143 4.52 -4.45 -1.64
CA ARG A 143 4.87 -4.99 -0.32
C ARG A 143 5.89 -6.12 -0.36
N GLU A 144 5.85 -6.97 -1.38
CA GLU A 144 6.85 -8.01 -1.60
C GLU A 144 8.26 -7.46 -1.93
N MET A 145 8.33 -6.24 -2.46
CA MET A 145 9.58 -5.53 -2.78
C MET A 145 10.13 -4.67 -1.63
N LEU A 146 9.33 -4.40 -0.59
CA LEU A 146 9.73 -3.54 0.53
C LEU A 146 10.86 -4.14 1.36
N LEU A 147 10.88 -5.47 1.50
CA LEU A 147 11.83 -6.14 2.37
C LEU A 147 13.21 -6.16 1.69
N PRO A 148 14.27 -5.58 2.32
CA PRO A 148 15.62 -5.70 1.78
C PRO A 148 16.07 -7.17 1.78
N PRO A 149 17.04 -7.56 0.93
CA PRO A 149 17.33 -8.96 0.65
C PRO A 149 17.54 -9.83 1.90
N PHE A 150 18.34 -9.35 2.86
CA PHE A 150 18.59 -10.08 4.11
C PHE A 150 17.33 -10.23 4.97
N PHE A 151 16.59 -9.14 5.21
CA PHE A 151 15.38 -9.19 6.03
C PHE A 151 14.29 -10.04 5.37
N LYS A 152 14.20 -10.02 4.04
CA LYS A 152 13.29 -10.87 3.28
C LYS A 152 13.56 -12.36 3.53
N GLU A 153 14.81 -12.79 3.41
CA GLU A 153 15.17 -14.19 3.67
C GLU A 153 15.02 -14.54 5.16
N LEU A 154 15.31 -13.61 6.09
CA LEU A 154 15.08 -13.84 7.52
C LEU A 154 13.59 -14.07 7.84
N VAL A 155 12.70 -13.26 7.27
CA VAL A 155 11.24 -13.43 7.41
C VAL A 155 10.75 -14.72 6.76
N LYS A 156 11.36 -15.13 5.65
CA LYS A 156 11.05 -16.39 4.97
C LYS A 156 11.47 -17.58 5.85
N PHE A 157 12.73 -17.59 6.31
CA PHE A 157 13.24 -18.63 7.20
C PHE A 157 12.39 -18.75 8.48
N SER A 158 12.00 -17.61 9.08
CA SER A 158 11.15 -17.64 10.28
C SER A 158 9.78 -18.29 10.01
N LYS A 159 9.33 -18.43 8.76
CA LYS A 159 8.08 -19.08 8.35
C LYS A 159 8.24 -20.52 7.85
N ASP A 160 9.46 -21.03 7.68
CA ASP A 160 9.70 -22.37 7.14
C ASP A 160 9.60 -23.48 8.22
N PHE A 161 9.37 -23.11 9.49
CA PHE A 161 9.13 -24.04 10.62
C PHE A 161 10.21 -25.11 10.83
N GLU A 162 11.44 -24.85 10.36
CA GLU A 162 12.53 -25.80 10.52
C GLU A 162 12.98 -25.94 11.99
N TYR A 163 13.13 -27.18 12.44
CA TYR A 163 13.78 -27.50 13.72
C TYR A 163 15.29 -27.54 13.51
N SER A 164 16.02 -26.64 14.16
CA SER A 164 17.47 -26.63 14.15
C SER A 164 18.06 -27.34 15.37
N TRP A 165 19.07 -28.17 15.15
CA TRP A 165 19.88 -28.80 16.21
C TRP A 165 21.12 -27.95 16.53
N HIS A 166 20.99 -26.64 16.40
CA HIS A 166 22.08 -25.67 16.50
C HIS A 166 21.74 -24.59 17.53
N THR A 167 22.69 -23.71 17.80
CA THR A 167 22.44 -22.48 18.55
C THR A 167 21.58 -21.50 17.71
N PRO A 168 20.76 -20.64 18.36
CA PRO A 168 20.58 -20.48 19.79
C PRO A 168 19.78 -21.60 20.48
N GLY A 169 20.20 -21.99 21.69
CA GLY A 169 19.63 -23.13 22.44
C GLY A 169 18.17 -22.96 22.89
N HIS A 170 17.58 -21.78 22.70
CA HIS A 170 16.14 -21.60 22.91
C HIS A 170 15.29 -22.17 21.76
N ALA A 171 15.87 -22.47 20.59
CA ALA A 171 15.23 -23.12 19.45
C ALA A 171 13.86 -22.54 19.11
N GLY A 172 13.82 -21.31 18.58
CA GLY A 172 12.57 -20.62 18.27
C GLY A 172 11.76 -20.19 19.51
N GLY A 173 12.37 -20.26 20.70
CA GLY A 173 11.74 -19.87 21.96
C GLY A 173 11.12 -21.05 22.72
N THR A 174 11.26 -22.26 22.20
CA THR A 174 10.83 -23.52 22.86
C THR A 174 11.37 -23.67 24.27
N ALA A 175 12.63 -23.28 24.55
CA ALA A 175 13.18 -23.37 25.91
C ALA A 175 12.46 -22.46 26.91
N PHE A 176 12.06 -21.24 26.50
CA PHE A 176 11.34 -20.30 27.36
C PHE A 176 9.96 -20.85 27.77
N ARG A 177 9.35 -21.72 26.96
CA ARG A 177 8.04 -22.31 27.27
C ARG A 177 8.08 -23.35 28.41
N LYS A 178 9.27 -23.72 28.91
CA LYS A 178 9.46 -24.76 29.94
C LYS A 178 9.34 -24.28 31.40
N SER A 179 9.20 -22.98 31.64
CA SER A 179 8.96 -22.43 32.99
C SER A 179 7.86 -21.36 32.99
N PRO A 180 7.16 -21.12 34.12
CA PRO A 180 6.15 -20.06 34.20
C PRO A 180 6.70 -18.67 33.86
N ALA A 181 7.88 -18.32 34.40
CA ALA A 181 8.55 -17.06 34.10
C ALA A 181 8.95 -16.96 32.62
N GLY A 182 9.46 -18.04 32.04
CA GLY A 182 9.81 -18.08 30.62
C GLY A 182 8.60 -17.97 29.69
N ARG A 183 7.43 -18.53 30.06
CA ARG A 183 6.19 -18.34 29.29
C ARG A 183 5.73 -16.88 29.31
N ALA A 184 5.85 -16.19 30.44
CA ALA A 184 5.57 -14.76 30.52
C ALA A 184 6.52 -13.97 29.59
N PHE A 185 7.81 -14.28 29.61
CA PHE A 185 8.81 -13.68 28.72
C PHE A 185 8.52 -13.95 27.23
N PHE A 186 8.23 -15.22 26.86
CA PHE A 186 7.90 -15.61 25.50
C PHE A 186 6.65 -14.89 24.99
N ASN A 187 5.61 -14.79 25.81
CA ASN A 187 4.38 -14.10 25.45
C ASN A 187 4.56 -12.58 25.34
N PHE A 188 5.42 -12.00 26.16
CA PHE A 188 5.71 -10.56 26.12
C PHE A 188 6.39 -10.16 24.80
N PHE A 189 7.43 -10.89 24.37
CA PHE A 189 8.15 -10.58 23.14
C PHE A 189 7.50 -11.14 21.87
N GLY A 190 6.74 -12.23 21.99
CA GLY A 190 6.13 -12.93 20.88
C GLY A 190 7.07 -13.89 20.16
N GLU A 191 6.49 -14.94 19.58
CA GLU A 191 7.24 -16.04 18.95
C GLU A 191 8.13 -15.59 17.78
N GLN A 192 7.70 -14.58 17.02
CA GLN A 192 8.43 -14.12 15.83
C GLN A 192 9.84 -13.64 16.15
N LEU A 193 10.03 -12.95 17.29
CA LEU A 193 11.35 -12.51 17.72
C LEU A 193 12.31 -13.69 17.88
N PHE A 194 11.85 -14.75 18.56
CA PHE A 194 12.67 -15.93 18.83
C PHE A 194 12.89 -16.81 17.60
N ARG A 195 11.97 -16.78 16.63
CA ARG A 195 12.12 -17.51 15.35
C ARG A 195 13.07 -16.81 14.39
N SER A 196 13.29 -15.50 14.55
CA SER A 196 14.28 -14.72 13.80
C SER A 196 15.62 -14.55 14.54
N ASP A 197 15.71 -14.98 15.81
CA ASP A 197 16.95 -14.99 16.58
C ASP A 197 17.76 -16.25 16.23
N LEU A 198 18.70 -16.08 15.30
CA LEU A 198 19.47 -17.14 14.66
C LEU A 198 20.97 -16.94 14.89
N SER A 199 21.74 -17.98 14.60
CA SER A 199 23.19 -17.91 14.55
C SER A 199 23.69 -18.26 13.14
N ILE A 200 24.98 -18.06 12.87
CA ILE A 200 25.62 -18.36 11.57
C ILE A 200 25.56 -19.84 11.15
N SER A 201 25.03 -20.72 12.00
CA SER A 201 24.84 -22.14 11.70
C SER A 201 23.69 -22.42 10.73
N VAL A 202 22.94 -21.39 10.34
CA VAL A 202 21.76 -21.44 9.46
C VAL A 202 22.05 -20.65 8.19
#